data_AF-A0A955Z139-F1
#
_entry.id   AF-A0A955Z139-F1
#
_cell.length_a   1.000
_cell.length_b   1.000
_cell.length_c   1.000
_cell.angle_alpha   90.00
_cell.angle_beta   90.00
_cell.angle_gamma   90.00
#
_symmetry.space_group_name_H-M   'P 1'
#
loop_
_entity.id
_entity.type
_entity.pdbx_description
1 polymer ?
#
loop_
_entity_poly.entity_id
_entity_poly.type
_entity_poly.pdbx_seq_one_letter_code
_entity_poly.pdbx_strand_id
1 'polypeptide(L)'
;MCFSKVAGFAFVWDDKNLIAKNPFLYQPDTLWRAFQSGFWELTNVPHHIAMYRPVVIVSYFFEKQLFGDDPMGFHMVNLALHALNATLVGLLAEQITRRPATCLPAALLFLAHPVQYEAIANIASRTDLLATAFGLAATLCWLSTHVSQSHEKAFRALGIFFLIPALLSKEAAVIWPVAWPLLRAARDGKFRLRIQDAIPLVVLGGYTALRSIVLHSVVPLSTVEGWQGPWRLGL
;
A
#
# COMPACT_ATOMS: atom_id res chain seq x y z
N MET A 1 3.29 -3.27 -24.70
CA MET A 1 3.32 -4.65 -25.24
C MET A 1 3.81 -5.71 -24.24
N CYS A 2 4.54 -5.39 -23.16
CA CYS A 2 4.96 -6.43 -22.18
C CYS A 2 3.87 -6.92 -21.21
N PHE A 3 2.87 -6.09 -20.85
CA PHE A 3 1.84 -6.47 -19.86
C PHE A 3 0.44 -6.74 -20.44
N SER A 4 0.26 -6.68 -21.76
CA SER A 4 -1.06 -6.80 -22.39
C SER A 4 -1.73 -8.16 -22.15
N LYS A 5 -0.94 -9.21 -21.88
CA LYS A 5 -1.48 -10.54 -21.56
C LYS A 5 -2.05 -10.66 -20.14
N VAL A 6 -1.69 -9.76 -19.23
CA VAL A 6 -2.11 -9.82 -17.82
C VAL A 6 -3.62 -9.59 -17.67
N ALA A 7 -4.23 -8.80 -18.57
CA ALA A 7 -5.67 -8.61 -18.58
C ALA A 7 -6.47 -9.90 -18.84
N GLY A 8 -5.84 -10.94 -19.41
CA GLY A 8 -6.49 -12.24 -19.67
C GLY A 8 -6.20 -13.30 -18.60
N PHE A 9 -5.56 -12.96 -17.49
CA PHE A 9 -5.26 -13.91 -16.43
C PHE A 9 -6.48 -14.15 -15.54
N ALA A 10 -6.61 -15.37 -15.03
CA ALA A 10 -7.66 -15.75 -14.11
C ALA A 10 -7.24 -15.48 -12.66
N PHE A 11 -8.20 -15.48 -11.73
CA PHE A 11 -7.89 -15.46 -10.29
C PHE A 11 -7.00 -16.64 -9.90
N VAL A 12 -5.82 -16.34 -9.33
CA VAL A 12 -4.84 -17.34 -8.88
C VAL A 12 -4.55 -17.18 -7.39
N TRP A 13 -4.19 -18.30 -6.77
CA TRP A 13 -3.68 -18.34 -5.38
C TRP A 13 -4.61 -17.61 -4.40
N ASP A 14 -4.11 -16.55 -3.76
CA ASP A 14 -4.78 -15.74 -2.75
C ASP A 14 -6.01 -15.00 -3.30
N ASP A 15 -6.01 -14.65 -4.59
CA ASP A 15 -7.12 -13.94 -5.25
C ASP A 15 -8.43 -14.74 -5.14
N LYS A 16 -8.33 -16.07 -5.13
CA LYS A 16 -9.50 -16.95 -5.01
C LYS A 16 -10.22 -16.74 -3.69
N ASN A 17 -9.50 -16.57 -2.59
CA ASN A 17 -10.09 -16.44 -1.26
C ASN A 17 -10.36 -14.99 -0.89
N LEU A 18 -9.47 -14.07 -1.29
CA LEU A 18 -9.60 -12.64 -1.03
C LEU A 18 -10.72 -12.01 -1.87
N ILE A 19 -10.96 -12.52 -3.08
CA ILE A 19 -11.83 -11.86 -4.07
C ILE A 19 -12.89 -12.81 -4.60
N ALA A 20 -12.50 -13.87 -5.32
CA ALA A 20 -13.44 -14.67 -6.11
C ALA A 20 -14.51 -15.36 -5.24
N LYS A 21 -14.09 -15.97 -4.13
CA LYS A 21 -14.94 -16.73 -3.21
C LYS A 21 -15.27 -15.96 -1.93
N ASN A 22 -15.07 -14.64 -1.94
CA ASN A 22 -15.26 -13.81 -0.76
C ASN A 22 -16.70 -13.24 -0.72
N PRO A 23 -17.60 -13.80 0.12
CA PRO A 23 -19.00 -13.35 0.18
C PRO A 23 -19.13 -11.96 0.81
N PHE A 24 -18.16 -11.54 1.62
CA PHE A 24 -18.20 -10.23 2.27
C PHE A 24 -18.16 -9.11 1.24
N LEU A 25 -17.46 -9.26 0.10
CA LEU A 25 -17.34 -8.20 -0.90
C LEU A 25 -18.67 -7.78 -1.56
N TYR A 26 -19.76 -8.54 -1.40
CA TYR A 26 -21.10 -8.16 -1.87
C TYR A 26 -21.91 -7.41 -0.81
N GLN A 27 -21.47 -7.40 0.45
CA GLN A 27 -22.21 -6.83 1.57
C GLN A 27 -21.85 -5.35 1.76
N PRO A 28 -22.81 -4.41 1.81
CA PRO A 28 -22.52 -2.99 1.96
C PRO A 28 -21.76 -2.63 3.24
N ASP A 29 -21.96 -3.40 4.31
CA ASP A 29 -21.29 -3.19 5.60
C ASP A 29 -19.81 -3.63 5.59
N THR A 30 -19.33 -4.23 4.51
CA THR A 30 -17.90 -4.55 4.32
C THR A 30 -17.02 -3.32 4.39
N LEU A 31 -17.51 -2.15 3.98
CA LEU A 31 -16.77 -0.90 4.14
C LEU A 31 -16.43 -0.61 5.60
N TRP A 32 -17.37 -0.85 6.52
CA TRP A 32 -17.16 -0.66 7.94
C TRP A 32 -16.37 -1.81 8.56
N ARG A 33 -16.74 -3.06 8.23
CA ARG A 33 -16.05 -4.26 8.73
C ARG A 33 -14.58 -4.28 8.35
N ALA A 34 -14.21 -3.79 7.17
CA ALA A 34 -12.82 -3.73 6.73
C ALA A 34 -11.92 -3.04 7.77
N PHE A 35 -12.40 -1.99 8.44
CA PHE A 35 -11.64 -1.25 9.45
C PHE A 35 -11.70 -1.88 10.85
N GLN A 36 -12.59 -2.83 11.09
CA GLN A 36 -12.77 -3.53 12.36
C GLN A 36 -12.19 -4.94 12.37
N SER A 37 -11.73 -5.43 11.23
CA SER A 37 -11.26 -6.80 11.05
C SER A 37 -9.84 -6.86 10.47
N GLY A 38 -9.17 -7.97 10.72
CA GLY A 38 -7.96 -8.36 10.02
C GLY A 38 -8.21 -8.67 8.55
N PHE A 39 -7.17 -8.54 7.74
CA PHE A 39 -7.20 -8.69 6.28
C PHE A 39 -7.75 -10.04 5.82
N TRP A 40 -7.39 -11.11 6.52
CA TRP A 40 -7.83 -12.47 6.20
C TRP A 40 -9.09 -12.91 6.94
N GLU A 41 -9.54 -12.16 7.94
CA GLU A 41 -10.74 -12.50 8.72
C GLU A 41 -12.03 -12.27 7.92
N LEU A 42 -12.01 -11.31 7.00
CA LEU A 42 -13.07 -11.13 6.01
C LEU A 42 -12.86 -12.04 4.80
N THR A 43 -12.54 -13.31 5.04
CA THR A 43 -12.48 -14.37 4.03
C THR A 43 -13.03 -15.67 4.59
N ASN A 44 -13.24 -16.66 3.73
CA ASN A 44 -13.70 -17.99 4.14
C ASN A 44 -12.55 -18.93 4.58
N VAL A 45 -11.32 -18.42 4.73
CA VAL A 45 -10.15 -19.24 5.06
C VAL A 45 -9.57 -18.79 6.39
N PRO A 46 -9.44 -19.67 7.39
CA PRO A 46 -8.80 -19.32 8.65
C PRO A 46 -7.29 -19.11 8.40
N HIS A 47 -6.82 -17.90 8.62
CA HIS A 47 -5.41 -17.57 8.63
C HIS A 47 -4.98 -17.12 10.02
N HIS A 48 -3.83 -17.63 10.47
CA HIS A 48 -3.25 -17.28 11.77
C HIS A 48 -2.36 -16.03 11.72
N ILE A 49 -2.28 -15.35 10.58
CA ILE A 49 -1.41 -14.19 10.38
C ILE A 49 -2.25 -12.92 10.49
N ALA A 50 -2.03 -12.19 11.58
CA ALA A 50 -2.71 -10.93 11.88
C ALA A 50 -2.18 -9.78 10.99
N MET A 51 -2.87 -9.53 9.88
CA MET A 51 -2.60 -8.41 8.96
C MET A 51 -3.75 -7.40 9.05
N TYR A 52 -3.45 -6.10 9.03
CA TYR A 52 -4.47 -5.04 9.05
C TYR A 52 -4.32 -4.17 7.80
N ARG A 53 -5.18 -4.42 6.80
CA ARG A 53 -5.08 -3.81 5.45
C ARG A 53 -6.46 -3.38 4.91
N PRO A 54 -7.22 -2.53 5.64
CA PRO A 54 -8.59 -2.18 5.28
C PRO A 54 -8.73 -1.53 3.90
N VAL A 55 -7.75 -0.71 3.48
CA VAL A 55 -7.81 0.00 2.19
C VAL A 55 -7.83 -0.98 1.01
N VAL A 56 -7.14 -2.11 1.14
CA VAL A 56 -7.12 -3.16 0.11
C VAL A 56 -8.47 -3.84 0.03
N ILE A 57 -9.09 -4.17 1.17
CA ILE A 57 -10.44 -4.77 1.21
C ILE A 57 -11.46 -3.82 0.59
N VAL A 58 -11.39 -2.52 0.93
CA VAL A 58 -12.25 -1.49 0.35
C VAL A 58 -12.05 -1.38 -1.16
N SER A 59 -10.81 -1.45 -1.65
CA SER A 59 -10.54 -1.45 -3.10
C SER A 59 -11.20 -2.64 -3.80
N TYR A 60 -11.04 -3.85 -3.24
CA TYR A 60 -11.70 -5.04 -3.79
C TYR A 60 -13.21 -4.98 -3.69
N PHE A 61 -13.77 -4.41 -2.64
CA PHE A 61 -15.21 -4.19 -2.53
C PHE A 61 -15.72 -3.38 -3.72
N PHE A 62 -15.15 -2.20 -3.98
CA PHE A 62 -15.58 -1.37 -5.11
C PHE A 62 -15.35 -2.04 -6.47
N GLU A 63 -14.21 -2.72 -6.64
CA GLU A 63 -13.92 -3.48 -7.86
C GLU A 63 -14.93 -4.61 -8.08
N LYS A 64 -15.34 -5.32 -7.01
CA LYS A 64 -16.37 -6.36 -7.06
C LYS A 64 -17.74 -5.80 -7.45
N GLN A 65 -18.10 -4.63 -6.93
CA GLN A 65 -19.35 -3.96 -7.31
C GLN A 65 -19.36 -3.52 -8.77
N LEU A 66 -18.19 -3.14 -9.33
CA LEU A 66 -18.09 -2.60 -10.68
C LEU A 66 -17.88 -3.68 -11.76
N PHE A 67 -17.08 -4.71 -11.46
CA PHE A 67 -16.64 -5.74 -12.41
C PHE A 67 -17.17 -7.14 -12.09
N GLY A 68 -17.83 -7.33 -10.94
CA GLY A 68 -18.32 -8.64 -10.50
C GLY A 68 -17.18 -9.64 -10.31
N ASP A 69 -17.31 -10.79 -10.95
CA ASP A 69 -16.34 -11.90 -10.89
C ASP A 69 -15.37 -11.93 -12.08
N ASP A 70 -15.30 -10.86 -12.89
CA ASP A 70 -14.36 -10.78 -14.00
C ASP A 70 -12.95 -10.37 -13.51
N PRO A 71 -11.94 -11.26 -13.58
CA PRO A 71 -10.57 -10.93 -13.15
C PRO A 71 -9.94 -9.79 -13.96
N MET A 72 -10.39 -9.56 -15.21
CA MET A 72 -9.83 -8.54 -16.09
C MET A 72 -9.90 -7.16 -15.43
N GLY A 73 -11.04 -6.80 -14.81
CA GLY A 73 -11.23 -5.51 -14.15
C GLY A 73 -10.19 -5.26 -13.05
N PHE A 74 -9.93 -6.28 -12.24
CA PHE A 74 -8.95 -6.22 -11.14
C PHE A 74 -7.52 -6.04 -11.67
N HIS A 75 -7.14 -6.81 -12.70
CA HIS A 75 -5.83 -6.65 -13.36
C HIS A 75 -5.67 -5.26 -13.99
N MET A 76 -6.72 -4.69 -14.59
CA MET A 76 -6.68 -3.34 -15.16
C MET A 76 -6.42 -2.28 -14.09
N VAL A 77 -7.03 -2.40 -12.90
CA VAL A 77 -6.72 -1.50 -11.78
C VAL A 77 -5.28 -1.68 -11.32
N ASN A 78 -4.72 -2.91 -11.33
CA ASN A 78 -3.31 -3.15 -10.95
C ASN A 78 -2.37 -2.48 -11.95
N LEU A 79 -2.67 -2.61 -13.24
CA LEU A 79 -1.91 -1.98 -14.31
C LEU A 79 -1.98 -0.44 -14.21
N ALA A 80 -3.15 0.11 -13.90
CA ALA A 80 -3.33 1.55 -13.69
C ALA A 80 -2.54 2.06 -12.49
N LEU A 81 -2.62 1.37 -11.34
CA LEU A 81 -1.81 1.70 -10.16
C LEU A 81 -0.31 1.57 -10.45
N HIS A 82 0.09 0.59 -11.25
CA HIS A 82 1.47 0.41 -11.64
C HIS A 82 1.98 1.58 -12.52
N ALA A 83 1.19 2.01 -13.51
CA ALA A 83 1.50 3.19 -14.32
C ALA A 83 1.54 4.49 -13.48
N LEU A 84 0.64 4.62 -12.50
CA LEU A 84 0.66 5.72 -11.54
C LEU A 84 1.96 5.70 -10.73
N ASN A 85 2.36 4.55 -10.19
CA ASN A 85 3.60 4.39 -9.46
C ASN A 85 4.82 4.77 -10.30
N ALA A 86 4.89 4.32 -11.56
CA ALA A 86 5.96 4.71 -12.48
C ALA A 86 6.02 6.24 -12.66
N THR A 87 4.86 6.89 -12.84
CA THR A 87 4.76 8.35 -12.96
C THR A 87 5.26 9.05 -11.70
N LEU A 88 4.82 8.60 -10.52
CA LEU A 88 5.23 9.17 -9.24
C LEU A 88 6.74 8.99 -8.98
N VAL A 89 7.32 7.86 -9.38
CA VAL A 89 8.77 7.63 -9.34
C VAL A 89 9.52 8.61 -10.24
N GLY A 90 9.02 8.87 -11.45
CA GLY A 90 9.58 9.88 -12.34
C GLY A 90 9.60 11.27 -11.71
N LEU A 91 8.45 11.70 -11.16
CA LEU A 91 8.34 12.98 -10.45
C LEU A 91 9.29 13.06 -9.25
N LEU A 92 9.45 11.95 -8.52
CA LEU A 92 10.35 11.90 -7.37
C LEU A 92 11.81 12.02 -7.81
N ALA A 93 12.20 11.35 -8.90
CA ALA A 93 13.54 11.45 -9.47
C ALA A 93 13.86 12.88 -9.92
N GLU A 94 12.93 13.55 -10.60
CA GLU A 94 13.06 14.97 -10.96
C GLU A 94 13.24 15.84 -9.71
N GLN A 95 12.43 15.61 -8.68
CA GLN A 95 12.45 16.41 -7.46
C GLN A 95 13.76 16.23 -6.67
N ILE A 96 14.32 15.02 -6.62
CA ILE A 96 15.57 14.72 -5.93
C ILE A 96 16.77 15.25 -6.72
N THR A 97 16.79 15.04 -8.04
CA THR A 97 17.92 15.44 -8.90
C THR A 97 17.87 16.90 -9.30
N ARG A 98 16.71 17.56 -9.14
CA ARG A 98 16.40 18.92 -9.62
C ARG A 98 16.60 19.06 -11.14
N ARG A 99 16.34 17.98 -11.89
CA ARG A 99 16.52 17.91 -13.35
C ARG A 99 15.27 17.29 -13.99
N PRO A 100 14.44 18.05 -14.71
CA PRO A 100 13.23 17.52 -15.36
C PRO A 100 13.51 16.33 -16.31
N ALA A 101 14.69 16.32 -16.93
CA ALA A 101 15.12 15.25 -17.83
C ALA A 101 15.23 13.86 -17.17
N THR A 102 15.29 13.76 -15.83
CA THR A 102 15.37 12.46 -15.13
C THR A 102 14.00 11.81 -14.91
N CYS A 103 12.91 12.56 -15.08
CA CYS A 103 11.55 12.07 -14.86
C CYS A 103 11.20 10.89 -15.77
N LEU A 104 11.31 11.10 -17.08
CA LEU A 104 10.92 10.09 -18.08
C LEU A 104 11.80 8.82 -18.01
N PRO A 105 13.15 8.90 -17.96
CA PRO A 105 13.98 7.71 -17.82
C PRO A 105 13.68 6.93 -16.54
N ALA A 106 13.50 7.61 -15.39
CA ALA A 106 13.18 6.92 -14.14
C ALA A 106 11.81 6.23 -14.18
N ALA A 107 10.80 6.88 -14.75
CA ALA A 107 9.48 6.29 -14.93
C ALA A 107 9.51 5.07 -15.86
N LEU A 108 10.21 5.15 -16.99
CA LEU A 108 10.36 4.06 -17.95
C LEU A 108 11.17 2.89 -17.39
N LEU A 109 12.25 3.18 -16.67
CA LEU A 109 13.06 2.16 -16.00
C LEU A 109 12.25 1.41 -14.94
N PHE A 110 11.43 2.12 -14.16
CA PHE A 110 10.51 1.50 -13.23
C PHE A 110 9.51 0.62 -14.00
N LEU A 111 8.75 1.21 -14.93
CA LEU A 111 7.70 0.50 -15.69
C LEU A 111 8.20 -0.75 -16.44
N ALA A 112 9.42 -0.74 -16.95
CA ALA A 112 10.00 -1.86 -17.69
C ALA A 112 10.64 -2.92 -16.78
N HIS A 113 10.75 -2.69 -15.47
CA HIS A 113 11.51 -3.55 -14.58
C HIS A 113 10.82 -4.90 -14.36
N PRO A 114 11.44 -6.05 -14.71
CA PRO A 114 10.80 -7.36 -14.65
C PRO A 114 10.30 -7.78 -13.26
N VAL A 115 10.94 -7.30 -12.19
CA VAL A 115 10.52 -7.57 -10.79
C VAL A 115 9.08 -7.16 -10.50
N GLN A 116 8.51 -6.24 -11.29
CA GLN A 116 7.15 -5.73 -11.08
C GLN A 116 6.09 -6.56 -11.79
N TYR A 117 6.50 -7.54 -12.62
CA TYR A 117 5.56 -8.42 -13.28
C TYR A 117 4.66 -9.16 -12.29
N GLU A 118 5.25 -9.69 -11.21
CA GLU A 118 4.50 -10.37 -10.16
C GLU A 118 3.47 -9.44 -9.49
N ALA A 119 3.82 -8.17 -9.31
CA ALA A 119 2.94 -7.17 -8.70
C ALA A 119 1.68 -6.87 -9.54
N ILE A 120 1.72 -7.13 -10.85
CA ILE A 120 0.61 -6.87 -11.78
C ILE A 120 -0.15 -8.17 -12.10
N ALA A 121 0.59 -9.28 -12.24
CA ALA A 121 0.08 -10.59 -12.59
C ALA A 121 -0.66 -11.27 -11.43
N ASN A 122 -0.30 -10.98 -10.18
CA ASN A 122 -1.02 -11.44 -9.00
C ASN A 122 -1.90 -10.30 -8.46
N ILE A 123 -3.23 -10.49 -8.36
CA ILE A 123 -4.10 -9.40 -7.91
C ILE A 123 -3.82 -9.05 -6.45
N ALA A 124 -3.56 -10.04 -5.60
CA ALA A 124 -3.23 -9.87 -4.18
C ALA A 124 -2.04 -8.93 -3.90
N SER A 125 -1.11 -8.79 -4.86
CA SER A 125 0.00 -7.83 -4.78
C SER A 125 -0.44 -6.36 -4.86
N ARG A 126 -1.74 -6.09 -5.05
CA ARG A 126 -2.42 -4.80 -4.84
C ARG A 126 -1.98 -4.09 -3.56
N THR A 127 -1.72 -4.87 -2.50
CA THR A 127 -1.26 -4.35 -1.20
C THR A 127 0.00 -3.49 -1.34
N ASP A 128 0.98 -3.94 -2.12
CA ASP A 128 2.20 -3.20 -2.41
C ASP A 128 1.94 -2.00 -3.32
N LEU A 129 1.15 -2.19 -4.39
CA LEU A 129 0.89 -1.13 -5.36
C LEU A 129 0.21 0.09 -4.73
N LEU A 130 -0.78 -0.11 -3.86
CA LEU A 130 -1.45 0.97 -3.12
C LEU A 130 -0.52 1.61 -2.09
N ALA A 131 0.21 0.79 -1.32
CA ALA A 131 1.16 1.29 -0.33
C ALA A 131 2.27 2.14 -0.96
N THR A 132 2.76 1.74 -2.13
CA THR A 132 3.73 2.50 -2.93
C THR A 132 3.11 3.78 -3.48
N ALA A 133 1.92 3.72 -4.08
CA ALA A 133 1.28 4.90 -4.70
C ALA A 133 1.04 6.01 -3.68
N PHE A 134 0.39 5.65 -2.58
CA PHE A 134 0.09 6.60 -1.51
C PHE A 134 1.36 7.08 -0.79
N GLY A 135 2.35 6.20 -0.57
CA GLY A 135 3.62 6.57 0.05
C GLY A 135 4.47 7.51 -0.80
N LEU A 136 4.54 7.29 -2.11
CA LEU A 136 5.20 8.19 -3.05
C LEU A 136 4.48 9.53 -3.13
N ALA A 137 3.14 9.54 -3.26
CA ALA A 137 2.35 10.76 -3.27
C ALA A 137 2.55 11.58 -1.99
N ALA A 138 2.55 10.92 -0.82
CA ALA A 138 2.85 11.55 0.46
C ALA A 138 4.26 12.18 0.42
N THR A 139 5.26 11.41 0.01
CA THR A 139 6.67 11.86 -0.07
C THR A 139 6.84 13.08 -0.97
N LEU A 140 6.24 13.08 -2.17
CA LEU A 140 6.28 14.20 -3.12
C LEU A 140 5.69 15.48 -2.51
N CYS A 141 4.56 15.35 -1.80
CA CYS A 141 3.92 16.49 -1.12
C CYS A 141 4.84 17.09 -0.06
N TRP A 142 5.47 16.23 0.76
CA TRP A 142 6.40 16.63 1.82
C TRP A 142 7.74 17.17 1.29
N LEU A 143 8.16 16.74 0.10
CA LEU A 143 9.35 17.26 -0.57
C LEU A 143 9.09 18.53 -1.38
N SER A 144 7.84 18.94 -1.60
CA SER A 144 7.52 20.07 -2.49
C SER A 144 8.17 21.37 -2.01
N THR A 145 8.99 21.98 -2.88
CA THR A 145 9.77 23.20 -2.57
C THR A 145 9.34 24.42 -3.37
N HIS A 146 8.56 24.23 -4.44
CA HIS A 146 8.08 25.31 -5.32
C HIS A 146 6.74 25.90 -4.87
N VAL A 147 6.27 25.50 -3.69
CA VAL A 147 4.98 25.89 -3.14
C VAL A 147 5.17 27.17 -2.32
N SER A 148 4.30 28.16 -2.51
CA SER A 148 4.32 29.38 -1.69
C SER A 148 4.13 29.04 -0.20
N GLN A 149 4.63 29.90 0.71
CA GLN A 149 4.45 29.69 2.15
C GLN A 149 2.98 29.50 2.56
N SER A 150 2.04 30.14 1.84
CA SER A 150 0.60 29.98 2.06
C SER A 150 0.09 28.56 1.77
N HIS A 151 0.65 27.87 0.78
CA HIS A 151 0.22 26.53 0.35
C HIS A 151 1.05 25.41 0.98
N GLU A 152 2.18 25.70 1.62
CA GLU A 152 3.05 24.69 2.25
C GLU A 152 2.30 23.85 3.31
N LYS A 153 1.43 24.49 4.10
CA LYS A 153 0.58 23.78 5.07
C LYS A 153 -0.40 22.83 4.40
N ALA A 154 -0.98 23.24 3.27
CA ALA A 154 -1.93 22.43 2.50
C ALA A 154 -1.24 21.19 1.91
N PHE A 155 -0.03 21.34 1.35
CA PHE A 155 0.74 20.21 0.83
C PHE A 155 1.14 19.23 1.94
N ARG A 156 1.48 19.70 3.13
CA ARG A 156 1.76 18.82 4.27
C ARG A 156 0.53 18.07 4.74
N ALA A 157 -0.62 18.75 4.82
CA ALA A 157 -1.89 18.12 5.13
C ALA A 157 -2.25 17.05 4.08
N LEU A 158 -2.04 17.35 2.80
CA LEU A 158 -2.23 16.40 1.71
C LEU A 158 -1.25 15.20 1.81
N GLY A 159 0.00 15.46 2.22
CA GLY A 159 0.97 14.41 2.49
C GLY A 159 0.54 13.47 3.62
N ILE A 160 -0.05 14.00 4.70
CA ILE A 160 -0.63 13.19 5.77
C ILE A 160 -1.84 12.41 5.26
N PHE A 161 -2.71 13.07 4.50
CA PHE A 161 -3.88 12.45 3.89
C PHE A 161 -3.51 11.23 3.04
N PHE A 162 -2.40 11.27 2.28
CA PHE A 162 -1.91 10.11 1.54
C PHE A 162 -1.13 9.12 2.40
N LEU A 163 -0.43 9.55 3.46
CA LEU A 163 0.31 8.62 4.32
C LEU A 163 -0.62 7.62 5.05
N ILE A 164 -1.79 8.08 5.51
CA ILE A 164 -2.76 7.24 6.22
C ILE A 164 -3.18 6.01 5.38
N PRO A 165 -3.71 6.16 4.15
CA PRO A 165 -4.08 5.02 3.32
C PRO A 165 -2.87 4.18 2.88
N ALA A 166 -1.66 4.74 2.82
CA ALA A 166 -0.45 3.94 2.59
C ALA A 166 -0.23 2.91 3.71
N LEU A 167 -0.25 3.38 4.96
CA LEU A 167 -0.10 2.53 6.16
C LEU A 167 -1.24 1.51 6.29
N LEU A 168 -2.45 1.92 5.95
CA LEU A 168 -3.64 1.06 5.94
C LEU A 168 -3.70 0.10 4.73
N SER A 169 -2.78 0.21 3.76
CA SER A 169 -2.68 -0.72 2.63
C SER A 169 -1.69 -1.85 2.92
N LYS A 170 -0.54 -1.52 3.52
CA LYS A 170 0.49 -2.49 3.90
C LYS A 170 1.40 -1.94 4.98
N GLU A 171 1.72 -2.77 5.96
CA GLU A 171 2.63 -2.43 7.06
C GLU A 171 4.04 -2.02 6.57
N ALA A 172 4.49 -2.49 5.40
CA ALA A 172 5.76 -2.05 4.81
C ALA A 172 5.81 -0.53 4.53
N ALA A 173 4.66 0.15 4.47
CA ALA A 173 4.57 1.60 4.30
C ALA A 173 5.15 2.41 5.47
N VAL A 174 5.51 1.77 6.60
CA VAL A 174 6.26 2.44 7.69
C VAL A 174 7.59 3.05 7.24
N ILE A 175 8.10 2.66 6.07
CA ILE A 175 9.31 3.26 5.49
C ILE A 175 9.11 4.71 5.07
N TRP A 176 7.90 5.11 4.64
CA TRP A 176 7.67 6.43 4.02
C TRP A 176 7.86 7.62 4.97
N PRO A 177 7.41 7.58 6.24
CA PRO A 177 7.73 8.60 7.25
C PRO A 177 9.23 8.84 7.44
N VAL A 178 10.06 7.82 7.21
CA VAL A 178 11.53 7.88 7.35
C VAL A 178 12.21 8.19 6.01
N ALA A 179 11.64 7.76 4.89
CA ALA A 179 12.20 7.95 3.56
C ALA A 179 12.29 9.44 3.20
N TRP A 180 11.25 10.22 3.44
CA TRP A 180 11.23 11.60 2.98
C TRP A 180 12.31 12.53 3.60
N PRO A 181 12.67 12.50 4.91
CA PRO A 181 13.78 13.32 5.40
C PRO A 181 15.13 12.87 4.83
N LEU A 182 15.30 11.58 4.55
CA LEU A 182 16.47 11.04 3.88
C LEU A 182 16.54 11.49 2.42
N LEU A 183 15.44 11.44 1.69
CA LEU A 183 15.35 11.91 0.30
C LEU A 183 15.54 13.43 0.22
N ARG A 184 15.04 14.18 1.21
CA ARG A 184 15.32 15.61 1.37
C ARG A 184 16.82 15.85 1.56
N ALA A 185 17.47 15.06 2.42
CA ALA A 185 18.90 15.16 2.65
C ALA A 185 19.73 14.79 1.42
N ALA A 186 19.32 13.77 0.67
CA ALA A 186 19.96 13.39 -0.60
C ALA A 186 19.85 14.51 -1.65
N ARG A 187 18.69 15.17 -1.73
CA ARG A 187 18.46 16.33 -2.62
C ARG A 187 19.28 17.56 -2.21
N ASP A 188 19.32 17.85 -0.92
CA ASP A 188 19.88 19.11 -0.40
C ASP A 188 21.36 18.98 0.01
N GLY A 189 21.92 17.77 -0.04
CA GLY A 189 23.31 17.45 0.32
C GLY A 189 23.63 17.58 1.81
N LYS A 190 22.61 17.79 2.65
CA LYS A 190 22.74 18.00 4.10
C LYS A 190 21.62 17.31 4.85
N PHE A 191 21.97 16.47 5.83
CA PHE A 191 20.98 15.89 6.72
C PHE A 191 20.61 16.87 7.84
N ARG A 192 19.35 17.27 7.90
CA ARG A 192 18.80 18.11 8.98
C ARG A 192 17.39 17.65 9.30
N LEU A 193 17.17 17.23 10.54
CA LEU A 193 15.83 16.98 11.06
C LEU A 193 15.16 18.30 11.44
N ARG A 194 13.87 18.41 11.16
CA ARG A 194 12.99 19.52 11.51
C ARG A 194 11.89 19.00 12.43
N ILE A 195 11.36 19.85 13.29
CA ILE A 195 10.25 19.47 14.18
C ILE A 195 9.02 18.95 13.42
N GLN A 196 8.83 19.43 12.19
CA GLN A 196 7.76 19.01 11.29
C GLN A 196 7.93 17.56 10.82
N ASP A 197 9.15 17.02 10.88
CA ASP A 197 9.44 15.63 10.55
C ASP A 197 8.90 14.65 11.60
N ALA A 198 8.55 15.13 12.79
CA ALA A 198 7.86 14.32 13.78
C ALA A 198 6.40 14.02 13.40
N ILE A 199 5.77 14.83 12.55
CA ILE A 199 4.33 14.70 12.25
C ILE A 199 4.01 13.35 11.58
N PRO A 200 4.71 12.91 10.50
CA PRO A 200 4.51 11.58 9.93
C PRO A 200 4.78 10.43 10.92
N LEU A 201 5.70 10.63 11.87
CA LEU A 201 6.02 9.63 12.90
C LEU A 201 4.89 9.50 13.93
N VAL A 202 4.21 10.60 14.28
CA VAL A 202 3.01 10.57 15.12
C VAL A 202 1.87 9.82 14.43
N VAL A 203 1.67 10.06 13.12
CA VAL A 203 0.69 9.33 12.31
C VAL A 203 1.01 7.82 12.29
N LEU A 204 2.28 7.46 12.14
CA LEU A 204 2.74 6.08 12.25
C LEU A 204 2.42 5.49 13.63
N GLY A 205 2.71 6.22 14.72
CA GLY A 205 2.36 5.80 16.08
C GLY A 205 0.86 5.52 16.23
N GLY A 206 0.01 6.43 15.75
CA GLY A 206 -1.44 6.25 15.74
C GLY A 206 -1.89 5.02 14.95
N TYR A 207 -1.33 4.80 13.76
CA TYR A 207 -1.58 3.58 12.98
C TYR A 207 -1.19 2.31 13.73
N THR A 208 -0.01 2.29 14.37
CA THR A 208 0.44 1.10 15.12
C THR A 208 -0.46 0.80 16.31
N ALA A 209 -0.93 1.83 17.03
CA ALA A 209 -1.88 1.68 18.12
C ALA A 209 -3.23 1.14 17.63
N LEU A 210 -3.79 1.74 16.56
CA LEU A 210 -5.04 1.29 15.94
C LEU A 210 -4.94 -0.17 15.48
N ARG A 211 -3.86 -0.51 14.75
CA ARG A 211 -3.59 -1.86 14.28
C ARG A 211 -3.54 -2.86 15.43
N SER A 212 -2.86 -2.52 16.53
CA SER A 212 -2.77 -3.39 17.69
C SER A 212 -4.13 -3.59 18.37
N ILE A 213 -4.94 -2.53 18.52
CA ILE A 213 -6.29 -2.63 19.10
C ILE A 213 -7.18 -3.57 18.27
N VAL A 214 -7.22 -3.37 16.96
CA VAL A 214 -8.04 -4.19 16.06
C VAL A 214 -7.58 -5.63 16.09
N LEU A 215 -6.28 -5.90 15.90
CA LEU A 215 -5.78 -7.28 15.81
C LEU A 215 -5.81 -8.02 17.16
N HIS A 216 -5.61 -7.35 18.30
CA HIS A 216 -5.73 -7.97 19.62
C HIS A 216 -7.17 -8.31 19.98
N SER A 217 -8.15 -7.55 19.46
CA SER A 217 -9.56 -7.85 19.67
C SER A 217 -10.04 -9.10 18.93
N VAL A 218 -9.29 -9.54 17.90
CA VAL A 218 -9.70 -10.67 17.05
C VAL A 218 -8.82 -11.92 17.17
N VAL A 219 -7.54 -11.78 17.52
CA VAL A 219 -6.65 -12.93 17.79
C VAL A 219 -6.38 -13.03 19.30
N PRO A 220 -7.12 -13.86 20.05
CA PRO A 220 -6.80 -14.11 21.46
C PRO A 220 -5.44 -14.81 21.58
N LEU A 221 -4.62 -14.35 22.53
CA LEU A 221 -3.24 -14.82 22.81
C LEU A 221 -3.12 -16.34 23.00
N SER A 222 -4.22 -17.03 23.33
CA SER A 222 -4.28 -18.49 23.47
C SER A 222 -4.03 -19.26 22.16
N THR A 223 -4.21 -18.62 21.00
CA THR A 223 -3.92 -19.25 19.69
C THR A 223 -2.44 -19.29 19.37
N VAL A 224 -1.63 -18.41 19.97
CA VAL A 224 -0.17 -18.37 19.81
C VAL A 224 0.49 -19.49 20.63
N GLU A 225 -0.07 -19.85 21.79
CA GLU A 225 0.40 -20.96 22.62
C GLU A 225 0.06 -22.35 22.03
N GLY A 226 -0.98 -22.45 21.19
CA GLY A 226 -1.41 -23.70 20.56
C GLY A 226 -0.69 -24.08 19.26
N TRP A 227 0.17 -23.21 18.70
CA TRP A 227 0.88 -23.51 17.46
C TRP A 227 2.01 -24.53 17.70
N GLN A 228 1.69 -25.82 17.56
CA GLN A 228 2.67 -26.89 17.48
C GLN A 228 3.19 -27.00 16.04
N GLY A 229 4.17 -26.17 15.68
CA GLY A 229 4.86 -26.28 14.39
C GLY A 229 5.50 -27.68 14.19
N PRO A 230 5.76 -28.10 12.94
CA PRO A 230 6.25 -29.45 12.59
C PRO A 230 7.68 -29.76 13.07
N TRP A 231 8.31 -28.89 13.86
CA TRP A 231 9.72 -28.98 14.25
C TRP A 231 9.95 -29.41 15.72
N ARG A 232 8.92 -29.86 16.45
CA ARG A 232 9.16 -30.58 17.71
C ARG A 232 9.68 -31.98 17.39
N LEU A 233 11.00 -32.09 17.20
CA LEU A 233 11.71 -33.36 17.31
C LEU A 233 11.44 -33.90 18.72
N GLY A 234 10.90 -35.12 18.77
CA GLY A 234 10.65 -35.83 20.01
C GLY A 234 11.93 -35.97 20.82
N LEU A 235 11.90 -35.45 22.03
CA LEU A 235 12.73 -35.86 23.15
C LEU A 235 11.78 -36.27 24.28
#